data_AF-A0A1Q3SXQ3-F1
#
_entry.id   AF-A0A1Q3SXQ3-F1
#
_cell.length_a   1.000
_cell.length_b   1.000
_cell.length_c   1.000
_cell.angle_alpha   90.00
_cell.angle_beta   90.00
_cell.angle_gamma   90.00
#
_symmetry.space_group_name_H-M   'P 1'
#
loop_
_entity.id
_entity.type
_entity.pdbx_description
1 polymer ?
#
loop_
_entity_poly.entity_id
_entity_poly.type
_entity_poly.pdbx_seq_one_letter_code
_entity_poly.pdbx_strand_id
1 'polypeptide(L)'
;MFLPPPGEISQNQPWPIFKPGETIGLSVYWQVLSPVGADYVVFIHLQPAGKPDQNLASRDTPPLQGLYPTGQWKPGEIVTDTPNLALPANLPPGDYNLVLGLYLPDGKFTPLPLADGSNSLVLAQLKVSK
;
A
#
# COMPACT_ATOMS: atom_id res chain seq x y z
N MET A 1 4.71 -10.44 -21.10
CA MET A 1 6.13 -10.64 -20.75
C MET A 1 6.35 -9.86 -19.47
N PHE A 2 6.41 -10.54 -18.33
CA PHE A 2 6.60 -9.91 -17.02
C PHE A 2 8.06 -9.45 -16.93
N LEU A 3 8.29 -8.13 -16.92
CA LEU A 3 9.59 -7.61 -16.51
C LEU A 3 9.61 -7.59 -14.98
N PRO A 4 10.55 -8.29 -14.32
CA PRO A 4 10.70 -8.17 -12.88
C PRO A 4 11.12 -6.74 -12.50
N PRO A 5 10.73 -6.25 -11.30
CA PRO A 5 11.22 -5.01 -10.73
C PRO A 5 12.76 -4.93 -10.74
N PRO A 6 13.38 -3.74 -10.82
CA PRO A 6 14.78 -3.57 -10.50
C PRO A 6 14.99 -3.88 -9.00
N GLY A 7 15.39 -5.13 -8.75
CA GLY A 7 15.44 -5.77 -7.45
C GLY A 7 14.73 -7.12 -7.55
N GLU A 8 15.48 -8.20 -7.73
CA GLU A 8 14.98 -9.56 -7.55
C GLU A 8 14.41 -9.72 -6.13
N ILE A 9 13.11 -9.47 -5.95
CA ILE A 9 12.39 -10.12 -4.87
C ILE A 9 12.02 -11.49 -5.42
N SER A 10 12.89 -12.47 -5.16
CA SER A 10 12.52 -13.88 -5.25
C SER A 10 11.23 -14.04 -4.44
N GLN A 11 10.14 -14.36 -5.12
CA GLN A 11 8.89 -14.72 -4.46
C GLN A 11 9.23 -15.78 -3.39
N ASN A 12 8.98 -15.45 -2.11
CA ASN A 12 9.26 -16.21 -0.88
C ASN A 12 10.40 -15.73 0.03
N GLN A 13 11.03 -14.57 -0.20
CA GLN A 13 11.89 -14.02 0.84
C GLN A 13 11.02 -13.41 1.96
N PRO A 14 11.21 -13.81 3.24
CA PRO A 14 10.48 -13.21 4.34
C PRO A 14 10.80 -11.72 4.39
N TRP A 15 9.79 -10.91 4.68
CA TRP A 15 9.98 -9.48 4.93
C TRP A 15 11.03 -9.28 6.04
N PRO A 16 11.89 -8.26 5.92
CA PRO A 16 12.85 -7.97 6.97
C PRO A 16 12.14 -7.59 8.27
N ILE A 17 12.85 -7.76 9.39
CA ILE A 17 12.44 -7.18 10.66
C ILE A 17 12.79 -5.70 10.62
N PHE A 18 11.81 -4.85 10.88
CA PHE A 18 11.98 -3.40 10.91
C PHE A 18 12.25 -2.89 12.32
N LYS A 19 12.80 -1.69 12.42
CA LYS A 19 12.95 -0.93 13.66
C LYS A 19 12.08 0.33 13.64
N PRO A 20 11.66 0.83 14.81
CA PRO A 20 11.02 2.14 14.91
C PRO A 20 11.87 3.23 14.24
N GLY A 21 11.23 4.12 13.49
CA GLY A 21 11.90 5.19 12.74
C GLY A 21 12.42 4.80 11.35
N GLU A 22 12.41 3.51 10.98
CA GLU A 22 12.76 3.09 9.62
C GLU A 22 11.67 3.43 8.61
N THR A 23 11.99 3.25 7.32
CA THR A 23 11.03 3.40 6.23
C THR A 23 10.84 2.06 5.54
N ILE A 24 9.58 1.65 5.39
CA ILE A 24 9.21 0.51 4.55
C ILE A 24 9.19 0.99 3.11
N GLY A 25 10.13 0.48 2.30
CA GLY A 25 10.15 0.69 0.86
C GLY A 25 9.12 -0.18 0.16
N LEU A 26 8.27 0.43 -0.67
CA LEU A 26 7.23 -0.28 -1.42
C LEU A 26 7.35 -0.01 -2.92
N SER A 27 7.01 -1.01 -3.72
CA SER A 27 6.82 -0.89 -5.17
C SER A 27 5.52 -1.60 -5.52
N VAL A 28 4.56 -0.83 -6.00
CA VAL A 28 3.22 -1.31 -6.35
C VAL A 28 3.05 -1.20 -7.85
N TYR A 29 2.60 -2.31 -8.46
CA TYR A 29 2.34 -2.40 -9.88
C TYR A 29 0.85 -2.53 -10.10
N TRP A 30 0.27 -1.54 -10.74
CA TRP A 30 -1.14 -1.48 -11.05
C TRP A 30 -1.37 -1.94 -12.49
N GLN A 31 -2.04 -3.07 -12.68
CA GLN A 31 -2.50 -3.48 -13.99
C GLN A 31 -3.91 -2.97 -14.23
N VAL A 32 -4.07 -2.09 -15.22
CA VAL A 32 -5.35 -1.44 -15.51
C VAL A 32 -6.19 -2.37 -16.39
N LEU A 33 -7.25 -2.95 -15.82
CA LEU A 33 -8.10 -3.93 -16.53
C LEU A 33 -9.24 -3.28 -17.30
N SER A 34 -9.73 -2.13 -16.82
CA SER A 34 -10.85 -1.39 -17.38
C SER A 34 -10.65 0.11 -17.13
N PRO A 35 -11.38 0.99 -17.83
CA PRO A 35 -11.32 2.43 -17.55
C PRO A 35 -11.62 2.70 -16.07
N VAL A 36 -10.78 3.51 -15.41
CA VAL A 36 -10.91 3.78 -13.97
C VAL A 36 -11.96 4.87 -13.70
N GLY A 37 -11.99 5.92 -14.51
CA GLY A 37 -13.05 6.94 -14.51
C GLY A 37 -13.09 7.89 -13.31
N ALA A 38 -12.15 7.76 -12.35
CA ALA A 38 -12.02 8.64 -11.19
C ALA A 38 -10.59 8.69 -10.67
N ASP A 39 -10.27 9.74 -9.90
CA ASP A 39 -8.97 9.95 -9.27
C ASP A 39 -8.99 9.47 -7.81
N TYR A 40 -8.49 8.25 -7.60
CA TYR A 40 -8.40 7.60 -6.31
C TYR A 40 -7.13 8.01 -5.55
N VAL A 41 -7.22 7.95 -4.23
CA VAL A 41 -6.08 8.01 -3.32
C VAL A 41 -5.73 6.59 -2.89
N VAL A 42 -4.43 6.26 -2.92
CA VAL A 42 -3.90 5.03 -2.33
C VAL A 42 -3.63 5.30 -0.86
N PHE A 43 -4.14 4.43 0.00
CA PHE A 43 -3.74 4.41 1.40
C PHE A 43 -2.86 3.19 1.68
N ILE A 44 -1.80 3.41 2.44
CA ILE A 44 -0.96 2.39 3.05
C ILE A 44 -1.02 2.58 4.56
N HIS A 45 -1.58 1.62 5.27
CA HIS A 45 -1.68 1.69 6.73
C HIS A 45 -0.91 0.55 7.39
N LEU A 46 -0.28 0.85 8.52
CA LEU A 46 0.33 -0.13 9.40
C LEU A 46 -0.58 -0.35 10.62
N GLN A 47 -1.01 -1.59 10.80
CA GLN A 47 -1.98 -1.97 11.83
C GLN A 47 -1.38 -3.05 12.72
N PRO A 48 -1.51 -2.99 14.06
CA PRO A 48 -1.11 -4.09 14.92
C PRO A 48 -1.87 -5.37 14.53
N ALA A 49 -1.19 -6.52 14.60
CA ALA A 49 -1.83 -7.80 14.32
C ALA A 49 -3.10 -7.98 15.19
N GLY A 50 -4.22 -8.31 14.54
CA GLY A 50 -5.52 -8.47 15.20
C GLY A 50 -6.25 -7.16 15.57
N LYS A 51 -5.74 -5.99 15.19
CA LYS A 51 -6.39 -4.68 15.42
C LYS A 51 -6.53 -3.88 14.11
N PRO A 52 -7.38 -4.32 13.17
CA PRO A 52 -7.49 -3.73 11.84
C PRO A 52 -7.98 -2.27 11.82
N ASP A 53 -8.60 -1.79 12.90
CA ASP A 53 -9.09 -0.41 12.99
C ASP A 53 -8.07 0.56 13.61
N GLN A 54 -6.89 0.07 14.00
CA GLN A 54 -5.84 0.87 14.64
C GLN A 54 -4.68 1.10 13.68
N ASN A 55 -4.65 2.28 13.06
CA ASN A 55 -3.53 2.70 12.22
C ASN A 55 -2.45 3.38 13.07
N LEU A 56 -1.27 2.76 13.21
CA LEU A 56 -0.12 3.36 13.91
C LEU A 56 0.80 4.15 12.97
N ALA A 57 0.74 3.86 11.68
CA ALA A 57 1.37 4.65 10.64
C ALA A 57 0.45 4.64 9.41
N SER A 58 0.36 5.76 8.72
CA SER A 58 -0.49 5.90 7.54
C SER A 58 0.19 6.75 6.48
N ARG A 59 -0.03 6.40 5.22
CA ARG A 59 0.28 7.23 4.08
C ARG A 59 -0.85 7.17 3.07
N ASP A 60 -1.48 8.32 2.87
CA ASP A 60 -2.61 8.48 1.98
C ASP A 60 -2.17 9.47 0.90
N THR A 61 -1.98 8.99 -0.32
CA THR A 61 -1.44 9.79 -1.42
C THR A 61 -2.04 9.37 -2.76
N PRO A 62 -2.34 10.32 -3.66
CA PRO A 62 -2.63 9.97 -5.05
C PRO A 62 -1.44 9.20 -5.65
N PRO A 63 -1.66 8.19 -6.51
CA PRO A 63 -0.58 7.47 -7.17
C PRO A 63 0.42 8.41 -7.84
N LEU A 64 1.70 8.03 -7.81
CA LEU A 64 2.80 8.83 -8.35
C LEU A 64 2.80 10.27 -7.81
N GLN A 65 2.35 10.46 -6.57
CA GLN A 65 2.23 11.78 -5.92
C GLN A 65 1.34 12.76 -6.70
N GLY A 66 0.35 12.24 -7.44
CA GLY A 66 -0.58 13.02 -8.24
C GLY A 66 -0.06 13.42 -9.62
N LEU A 67 1.15 13.03 -10.00
CA LEU A 67 1.69 13.30 -11.34
C LEU A 67 0.95 12.55 -12.45
N TYR A 68 0.36 11.40 -12.12
CA TYR A 68 -0.46 10.62 -13.04
C TYR A 68 -1.70 10.06 -12.35
N PRO A 69 -2.77 10.88 -12.22
CA PRO A 69 -4.01 10.50 -11.55
C PRO A 69 -4.68 9.29 -12.18
N THR A 70 -5.35 8.47 -11.35
CA THR A 70 -5.91 7.19 -11.80
C THR A 70 -6.99 7.33 -12.87
N GLY A 71 -7.70 8.46 -12.93
CA GLY A 71 -8.72 8.72 -13.95
C GLY A 71 -8.14 8.83 -15.36
N GLN A 72 -6.83 9.06 -15.48
CA GLN A 72 -6.11 9.13 -16.75
C GLN A 72 -5.52 7.78 -17.21
N TRP A 73 -5.58 6.76 -16.35
CA TRP A 73 -5.04 5.44 -16.64
C TRP A 73 -5.86 4.74 -17.72
N LYS A 74 -5.18 4.10 -18.67
CA LYS A 74 -5.82 3.43 -19.80
C LYS A 74 -5.80 1.91 -19.63
N PRO A 75 -6.84 1.19 -20.06
CA PRO A 75 -6.85 -0.27 -20.05
C PRO A 75 -5.60 -0.84 -20.75
N GLY A 76 -4.99 -1.84 -20.11
CA GLY A 76 -3.77 -2.49 -20.57
C GLY A 76 -2.47 -1.84 -20.08
N GLU A 77 -2.53 -0.66 -19.46
CA GLU A 77 -1.34 -0.04 -18.85
C GLU A 77 -0.90 -0.78 -17.58
N ILE A 78 0.42 -0.75 -17.35
CA ILE A 78 1.02 -1.11 -16.06
C ILE A 78 1.63 0.16 -15.49
N VAL A 79 1.05 0.65 -14.39
CA VAL A 79 1.52 1.84 -13.70
C VAL A 79 2.31 1.42 -12.47
N THR A 80 3.53 1.95 -12.31
CA THR A 80 4.38 1.65 -11.15
C THR A 80 4.34 2.83 -10.18
N ASP A 81 4.07 2.56 -8.92
CA ASP A 81 4.06 3.55 -7.83
C ASP A 81 4.95 3.07 -6.67
N THR A 82 5.53 3.99 -5.91
CA THR A 82 6.45 3.67 -4.81
C THR A 82 5.98 4.28 -3.50
N PRO A 83 4.89 3.75 -2.90
CA PRO A 83 4.26 4.44 -1.80
C PRO A 83 4.93 4.17 -0.44
N ASN A 84 6.19 4.57 -0.25
CA ASN A 84 6.97 4.27 0.96
C ASN A 84 6.30 4.74 2.27
N LEU A 85 6.35 3.92 3.32
CA LEU A 85 5.74 4.23 4.61
C LEU A 85 6.82 4.45 5.68
N ALA A 86 6.84 5.64 6.29
CA ALA A 86 7.72 5.94 7.42
C ALA A 86 7.12 5.36 8.72
N LEU A 87 7.92 4.64 9.49
CA LEU A 87 7.55 4.11 10.79
C LEU A 87 7.78 5.16 11.89
N PRO A 88 6.85 5.33 12.84
CA PRO A 88 7.08 6.19 13.99
C PRO A 88 8.31 5.75 14.80
N ALA A 89 9.10 6.70 15.28
CA ALA A 89 10.27 6.41 16.13
C ALA A 89 9.88 5.78 17.49
N ASN A 90 8.63 5.94 17.91
CA ASN A 90 8.06 5.36 19.13
C ASN A 90 7.16 4.14 18.85
N LEU A 91 7.23 3.55 17.65
CA LEU A 91 6.45 2.37 17.30
C LEU A 91 6.81 1.21 18.25
N PRO A 92 5.84 0.61 18.94
CA PRO A 92 6.12 -0.53 19.82
C PRO A 92 6.69 -1.73 19.03
N PRO A 93 7.55 -2.55 19.62
CA PRO A 93 7.88 -3.85 19.06
C PRO A 93 6.63 -4.74 18.99
N GLY A 94 6.51 -5.54 17.93
CA GLY A 94 5.36 -6.41 17.74
C GLY A 94 5.20 -6.89 16.31
N ASP A 95 4.10 -7.60 16.06
CA ASP A 95 3.70 -8.05 14.74
C ASP A 95 2.61 -7.11 14.19
N TYR A 96 2.72 -6.79 12.91
CA TYR A 96 1.93 -5.77 12.23
C TYR A 96 1.45 -6.27 10.87
N ASN A 97 0.29 -5.80 10.44
CA ASN A 97 -0.17 -5.92 9.07
C ASN A 97 0.11 -4.61 8.33
N LEU A 98 0.73 -4.72 7.17
CA LEU A 98 0.79 -3.64 6.20
C LEU A 98 -0.37 -3.83 5.23
N VAL A 99 -1.29 -2.86 5.19
CA VAL A 99 -2.47 -2.92 4.34
C VAL A 99 -2.47 -1.82 3.31
N LEU A 100 -3.00 -2.13 2.13
CA LEU A 100 -3.15 -1.22 1.00
C LEU A 100 -4.60 -1.19 0.56
N GLY A 101 -5.10 0.00 0.21
CA GLY A 101 -6.38 0.12 -0.48
C GLY A 101 -6.50 1.43 -1.22
N LEU A 102 -7.68 1.63 -1.82
CA LEU A 102 -8.03 2.81 -2.59
C LEU A 102 -9.27 3.45 -1.98
N TYR A 103 -9.39 4.76 -2.06
CA TYR A 103 -10.65 5.45 -1.76
C TYR A 103 -10.81 6.68 -2.64
N LEU A 104 -12.04 7.16 -2.80
CA LEU A 104 -12.31 8.42 -3.47
C LEU A 104 -12.15 9.57 -2.47
N PRO A 105 -11.41 10.64 -2.79
CA PRO A 105 -11.24 11.78 -1.89
C PRO A 105 -12.46 12.72 -1.91
N ASP A 106 -13.65 12.19 -1.62
CA ASP A 106 -14.95 12.89 -1.66
C ASP A 106 -15.33 13.60 -0.34
N GLY A 107 -14.39 13.68 0.59
CA GLY A 107 -14.59 14.22 1.94
C GLY A 107 -14.92 13.17 3.00
N LYS A 108 -15.06 11.89 2.62
CA LYS A 108 -15.20 10.76 3.57
C LYS A 108 -14.15 9.69 3.29
N PHE A 109 -13.69 9.03 4.34
CA PHE A 109 -12.86 7.84 4.18
C PHE A 109 -13.77 6.62 4.00
N THR A 110 -14.06 6.28 2.74
CA THR A 110 -14.80 5.06 2.37
C THR A 110 -13.94 4.25 1.42
N PRO A 111 -13.24 3.20 1.89
CA PRO A 111 -12.43 2.35 1.02
C PRO A 111 -13.26 1.72 -0.10
N LEU A 112 -12.64 1.60 -1.26
CA LEU A 112 -13.17 0.85 -2.39
C LEU A 112 -13.13 -0.65 -2.04
N PRO A 113 -14.27 -1.36 -2.06
CA PRO A 113 -14.28 -2.79 -1.78
C PRO A 113 -13.56 -3.57 -2.89
N LEU A 114 -12.80 -4.58 -2.48
CA LEU A 114 -12.18 -5.56 -3.34
C LEU A 114 -13.21 -6.64 -3.74
N ALA A 115 -12.83 -7.49 -4.71
CA ALA A 115 -13.71 -8.54 -5.24
C ALA A 115 -14.17 -9.56 -4.17
N ASP A 116 -13.40 -9.73 -3.10
CA ASP A 116 -13.73 -10.59 -1.95
C ASP A 116 -14.59 -9.89 -0.89
N GLY A 117 -14.96 -8.62 -1.10
CA GLY A 117 -15.73 -7.80 -0.18
C GLY A 117 -14.92 -7.16 0.95
N SER A 118 -13.60 -7.41 1.01
CA SER A 118 -12.71 -6.68 1.91
C SER A 118 -12.50 -5.24 1.43
N ASN A 119 -12.06 -4.37 2.33
CA ASN A 119 -11.83 -2.95 2.04
C ASN A 119 -10.35 -2.62 1.80
N SER A 120 -9.48 -3.61 1.91
CA SER A 120 -8.03 -3.47 1.75
C SER A 120 -7.38 -4.83 1.52
N LEU A 121 -6.23 -4.79 0.87
CA LEU A 121 -5.34 -5.93 0.70
C LEU A 121 -4.28 -5.91 1.80
N VAL A 122 -4.11 -7.02 2.51
CA VAL A 122 -2.94 -7.23 3.37
C VAL A 122 -1.75 -7.55 2.49
N LEU A 123 -0.81 -6.61 2.35
CA LEU A 123 0.41 -6.79 1.56
C LEU A 123 1.40 -7.71 2.25
N ALA A 124 1.50 -7.58 3.58
CA ALA A 124 2.50 -8.28 4.36
C ALA A 124 2.14 -8.34 5.84
N GLN A 125 2.63 -9.38 6.51
CA GLN A 125 2.84 -9.37 7.96
C GLN A 125 4.29 -8.98 8.23
N LEU A 126 4.48 -7.96 9.05
CA LEU A 126 5.76 -7.36 9.39
C LEU A 126 6.06 -7.56 10.86
N LYS A 127 7.33 -7.71 11.19
CA LYS A 127 7.80 -7.71 12.57
C LYS A 127 8.62 -6.45 12.85
N VAL A 128 8.32 -5.80 13.96
CA VAL A 128 9.09 -4.65 14.46
C VAL A 128 9.81 -5.06 15.74
N SER A 129 11.11 -4.82 15.81
CA SER A 129 11.94 -5.03 17.01
C SER A 129 12.59 -3.73 17.48
N LYS A 130 13.16 -3.75 18.69
CA LYS A 130 14.02 -2.66 19.17
C LYS A 130 15.31 -2.55 18.36
#